data_AF-A0A3B9KD09-F1
#
_entry.id   AF-A0A3B9KD09-F1
#
_cell.length_a   1.000
_cell.length_b   1.000
_cell.length_c   1.000
_cell.angle_alpha   90.00
_cell.angle_beta   90.00
_cell.angle_gamma   90.00
#
_symmetry.space_group_name_H-M   'P 1'
#
loop_
_entity.id
_entity.type
_entity.pdbx_description
1 polymer ?
#
loop_
_entity_poly.entity_id
_entity_poly.type
_entity_poly.pdbx_seq_one_letter_code
_entity_poly.pdbx_strand_id
1 'polypeptide(L)' 'MFDVYTPWRYNVYMVEEKRFSVRFPLDVLTAIKQLAKEDKRSINSEIVWIIREYLAQRKGGEHG' A
#
# COMPACT_ATOMS: atom_id res chain seq x y z
N MET A 1 -23.34 19.48 0.25
CA MET A 1 -22.78 18.54 -0.75
C MET A 1 -22.10 17.45 0.05
N PHE A 2 -22.75 16.30 0.23
CA PHE A 2 -22.20 15.20 1.03
C PHE A 2 -21.14 14.50 0.18
N ASP A 3 -19.87 14.76 0.47
CA ASP A 3 -18.74 14.06 -0.12
C ASP A 3 -18.77 12.61 0.38
N VAL A 4 -19.28 11.71 -0.46
CA VAL A 4 -19.43 10.29 -0.14
C VAL A 4 -18.06 9.63 -0.25
N TYR A 5 -17.23 9.81 0.78
CA TYR A 5 -16.05 8.99 1.01
C TYR A 5 -16.50 7.56 1.25
N THR A 6 -16.61 6.75 0.19
CA THR A 6 -16.75 5.29 0.33
C THR A 6 -15.36 4.72 0.65
N PRO A 7 -15.10 4.24 1.88
CA PRO A 7 -13.80 3.71 2.23
C PRO A 7 -13.68 2.30 1.67
N TRP A 8 -13.03 2.17 0.51
CA TRP A 8 -12.74 0.87 -0.09
C TRP A 8 -11.76 0.09 0.81
N ARG A 9 -12.26 -0.98 1.43
CA ARG A 9 -11.50 -1.85 2.33
C ARG A 9 -10.71 -2.84 1.50
N TYR A 10 -9.38 -2.70 1.43
CA TYR A 10 -8.52 -3.67 0.74
C TYR A 10 -7.97 -4.70 1.73
N ASN A 11 -7.99 -5.98 1.35
CA ASN A 11 -7.53 -7.08 2.20
C ASN A 11 -6.12 -7.51 1.77
N VAL A 12 -5.13 -7.30 2.64
CA VAL A 12 -3.75 -7.74 2.44
C VAL A 12 -3.56 -9.11 3.10
N TYR A 13 -2.94 -10.05 2.38
CA TYR A 13 -2.65 -11.41 2.86
C TYR A 13 -1.15 -11.55 3.18
N MET A 14 -0.81 -12.04 4.37
CA MET A 14 0.55 -12.41 4.78
C MET A 14 0.62 -13.90 5.19
N VAL A 15 1.81 -14.50 5.09
CA VAL A 15 2.10 -15.94 5.27
C VAL A 15 1.75 -16.49 6.67
N GLU A 16 1.62 -15.64 7.69
CA GLU A 16 1.20 -16.01 9.06
C GLU A 16 -0.28 -15.71 9.37
N GLU A 17 -1.17 -15.89 8.39
CA GLU A 17 -2.66 -15.85 8.51
C GLU A 17 -3.30 -14.57 9.10
N LYS A 18 -2.54 -13.56 9.48
CA LYS A 18 -3.08 -12.27 9.94
C LYS A 18 -3.44 -11.40 8.75
N ARG A 19 -4.73 -11.37 8.42
CA ARG A 19 -5.31 -10.40 7.48
C ARG A 19 -5.46 -9.06 8.16
N PHE A 20 -4.97 -8.00 7.52
CA PHE A 20 -5.23 -6.64 7.97
C PHE A 20 -5.83 -5.83 6.81
N SER A 21 -6.78 -4.96 7.15
CA SER A 21 -7.36 -4.04 6.20
C SER A 21 -6.79 -2.65 6.44
N VAL A 22 -6.18 -2.07 5.42
CA VAL A 22 -5.75 -0.67 5.45
C VAL A 22 -6.71 0.14 4.58
N ARG A 23 -7.06 1.34 5.04
CA ARG A 23 -7.84 2.30 4.26
C ARG A 23 -6.89 3.35 3.72
N PHE A 24 -6.92 3.53 2.41
CA PHE A 24 -6.21 4.59 1.73
C PHE A 24 -7.22 5.59 1.18
N PRO A 25 -6.84 6.87 1.09
CA PRO A 25 -7.46 7.81 0.17
C PRO A 25 -7.56 7.24 -1.26
N LEU A 26 -8.60 7.64 -2.00
CA LEU A 26 -8.90 7.05 -3.31
C LEU A 26 -7.79 7.30 -4.35
N ASP A 27 -7.22 8.50 -4.34
CA ASP A 27 -6.07 8.91 -5.14
C ASP A 27 -4.86 8.01 -4.87
N VAL A 28 -4.54 7.78 -3.59
CA VAL A 28 -3.44 6.90 -3.18
C VAL A 28 -3.69 5.45 -3.63
N LEU A 29 -4.90 4.94 -3.45
CA LEU A 29 -5.27 3.60 -3.92
C LEU A 29 -5.15 3.47 -5.43
N THR A 30 -5.53 4.51 -6.17
CA THR A 30 -5.45 4.55 -7.63
C THR A 30 -4.00 4.52 -8.11
N ALA A 31 -3.12 5.30 -7.48
CA ALA A 31 -1.69 5.29 -7.76
C ALA A 31 -1.08 3.90 -7.50
N ILE A 32 -1.37 3.27 -6.35
CA ILE A 32 -0.86 1.93 -6.03
C ILE A 32 -1.33 0.90 -7.06
N LYS A 33 -2.59 0.97 -7.52
CA LYS A 33 -3.10 0.08 -8.56
C LYS A 33 -2.36 0.25 -9.89
N GLN A 34 -2.04 1.49 -10.24
CA GLN A 34 -1.30 1.78 -11.47
C GLN A 34 0.12 1.22 -11.40
N LEU A 35 0.84 1.49 -10.32
CA LEU A 35 2.19 0.97 -10.07
C LEU A 35 2.22 -0.57 -10.11
N ALA A 36 1.27 -1.22 -9.43
CA ALA A 36 1.17 -2.68 -9.44
C ALA A 36 0.96 -3.24 -10.85
N LYS A 37 0.21 -2.54 -11.70
CA LYS A 37 -0.02 -2.94 -13.10
C LYS A 37 1.26 -2.78 -13.95
N GLU A 38 1.98 -1.68 -13.77
CA GLU A 38 3.24 -1.40 -14.46
C GLU A 38 4.31 -2.44 -14.12
N ASP A 39 4.42 -2.80 -12.84
CA ASP A 39 5.40 -3.77 -12.34
C ASP A 39 4.98 -5.24 -12.51
N LYS A 40 3.79 -5.49 -13.07
CA LYS A 40 3.17 -6.83 -13.20
C LYS A 40 3.10 -7.57 -11.85
N ARG A 41 2.83 -6.84 -10.77
CA ARG A 41 2.73 -7.36 -9.40
C ARG A 41 1.29 -7.36 -8.91
N SER A 42 1.04 -8.16 -7.88
CA SER A 42 -0.20 -8.01 -7.12
C SER A 42 -0.16 -6.73 -6.29
N ILE A 43 -1.32 -6.09 -6.09
CA ILE A 43 -1.43 -4.90 -5.22
C ILE A 43 -0.87 -5.18 -3.81
N ASN A 44 -1.03 -6.40 -3.29
CA ASN A 44 -0.48 -6.78 -1.99
C ASN A 44 1.04 -6.79 -2.00
N SER A 45 1.64 -7.41 -3.02
CA SER A 45 3.09 -7.43 -3.20
C SER A 45 3.65 -6.01 -3.35
N GLU A 46 2.93 -5.14 -4.04
CA GLU A 46 3.31 -3.75 -4.25
C GLU A 46 3.27 -2.92 -2.96
N ILE A 47 2.20 -3.06 -2.16
CA ILE A 47 2.12 -2.43 -0.85
C ILE A 47 3.27 -2.88 0.06
N VAL A 48 3.58 -4.18 0.08
CA VAL A 48 4.71 -4.69 0.87
C VAL A 48 6.05 -4.14 0.37
N TRP A 49 6.22 -4.00 -0.95
CA TRP A 49 7.43 -3.43 -1.55
C TRP A 49 7.60 -1.95 -1.17
N ILE A 50 6.56 -1.13 -1.30
CA ILE A 50 6.55 0.28 -0.91
C ILE A 50 6.91 0.44 0.58
N ILE A 51 6.34 -0.40 1.45
CA ILE A 51 6.65 -0.36 2.90
C ILE A 51 8.12 -0.72 3.14
N ARG A 52 8.65 -1.73 2.44
CA ARG A 52 10.07 -2.10 2.54
C ARG A 52 10.99 -0.96 2.11
N GLU A 53 10.70 -0.33 0.97
CA GLU A 53 11.45 0.83 0.48
C GLU A 53 11.41 1.99 1.47
N TYR A 54 10.23 2.34 1.99
CA TYR A 54 10.07 3.38 3.00
C TYR A 54 10.90 3.11 4.25
N LEU A 55 10.90 1.87 4.74
CA LEU A 55 11.71 1.48 5.90
C LEU A 55 13.21 1.50 5.59
N ALA A 56 13.62 1.11 4.39
CA ALA A 56 15.02 1.16 3.96
C ALA A 56 15.53 2.60 3.88
N GLN A 57 14.75 3.50 3.28
CA GLN A 57 15.07 4.94 3.23
C GLN A 57 15.13 5.55 4.63
N ARG A 58 14.22 5.18 5.52
CA ARG A 58 14.21 5.68 6.90
C ARG A 58 15.43 5.21 7.70
N LYS A 59 15.86 3.95 7.55
CA LYS A 59 17.08 3.44 8.20
C LYS A 59 18.37 4.00 7.60
N GLY A 60 18.37 4.31 6.30
CA GLY A 60 19.49 4.99 5.63
C GLY A 60 19.66 6.45 6.06
N GLY A 61 18.62 7.07 6.64
CA GLY A 61 18.65 8.45 7.15
C GLY A 61 19.17 8.63 8.58
N GLU A 62 19.46 7.55 9.32
CA GLU A 62 20.04 7.63 10.69
C GLU A 62 21.58 7.71 10.70
N HIS A 63 22.23 7.86 9.54
CA HIS A 63 23.67 8.09 9.40
C HIS A 63 24.01 9.41 8.68
N GLY A 64 23.17 10.44 8.84
CA GLY A 64 23.42 11.81 8.36
C GLY A 64 23.61 12.78 9.51
#